data_AF-A0A957XQN3-F1
#
_entry.id   AF-A0A957XQN3-F1
#
_cell.length_a   1.000
_cell.length_b   1.000
_cell.length_c   1.000
_cell.angle_alpha   90.00
_cell.angle_beta   90.00
_cell.angle_gamma   90.00
#
_symmetry.space_group_name_H-M   'P 1'
#
loop_
_entity.id
_entity.type
_entity.pdbx_description
1 polymer ?
#
loop_
_entity_poly.entity_id
_entity_poly.type
_entity_poly.pdbx_seq_one_letter_code
_entity_poly.pdbx_strand_id
1 'polypeptide(L)' 'MRKSCVRTTTEVPPMSEAHPIAERPWLEGSHLEDLKLAATKMRGEERRSFQAEMARKYCGGNPRQAEVVFGWN' A
#
# COMPACT_ATOMS: atom_id res chain seq x y z
N MET A 1 -48.60 -12.36 8.90
CA MET A 1 -48.36 -11.07 8.20
C MET A 1 -47.16 -11.21 7.28
N ARG A 2 -47.35 -11.21 5.96
CA ARG A 2 -46.28 -11.29 4.96
C ARG A 2 -45.92 -9.86 4.54
N LYS A 3 -44.73 -9.38 4.90
CA LYS A 3 -44.18 -8.15 4.31
C LYS A 3 -43.27 -8.58 3.17
N SER A 4 -43.77 -8.38 1.96
CA SER A 4 -42.96 -8.32 0.75
C SER A 4 -42.13 -7.04 0.80
N CYS A 5 -40.83 -7.11 0.51
CA CYS A 5 -40.07 -5.96 0.07
C CYS A 5 -38.93 -6.42 -0.84
N VAL A 6 -39.15 -6.20 -2.14
CA VAL A 6 -38.22 -5.65 -3.12
C VAL A 6 -36.99 -6.48 -3.52
N ARG A 7 -36.99 -6.81 -4.81
CA ARG A 7 -35.83 -7.21 -5.62
C ARG A 7 -34.69 -6.21 -5.45
N THR A 8 -33.47 -6.71 -5.29
CA THR A 8 -32.33 -6.14 -6.00
C THR A 8 -31.61 -7.28 -6.71
N THR A 9 -31.66 -7.19 -8.02
CA THR A 9 -30.83 -7.96 -8.94
C THR A 9 -29.37 -7.71 -8.59
N THR A 10 -28.60 -8.79 -8.55
CA THR A 10 -27.15 -8.79 -8.49
C THR A 10 -26.61 -8.10 -9.75
N GLU A 11 -26.33 -6.81 -9.69
CA GLU A 11 -25.37 -6.19 -10.60
C GLU A 11 -24.05 -6.08 -9.85
N VAL A 12 -23.18 -7.05 -10.10
CA VAL A 12 -21.78 -7.01 -9.69
C VAL A 12 -21.12 -5.94 -10.56
N PRO A 13 -20.69 -4.79 -10.01
CA PRO A 13 -19.84 -3.87 -10.76
C PRO A 13 -18.53 -4.60 -11.13
N PRO A 14 -17.87 -4.27 -12.26
CA PRO A 14 -16.59 -4.87 -12.59
C PRO A 14 -15.64 -4.68 -11.42
N MET A 15 -15.26 -5.80 -10.79
CA MET A 15 -14.44 -5.82 -9.59
C MET A 15 -13.02 -5.37 -9.95
N SER A 16 -12.80 -4.06 -9.94
CA SER A 16 -11.48 -3.45 -10.02
C SER A 16 -10.88 -3.17 -8.65
N GLU A 17 -11.65 -3.16 -7.55
CA GLU A 17 -11.13 -2.70 -6.26
C GLU A 17 -11.69 -3.51 -5.10
N ALA A 18 -11.27 -4.76 -5.02
CA ALA A 18 -11.44 -5.60 -3.84
C ALA A 18 -10.08 -6.01 -3.30
N HIS A 19 -9.52 -5.21 -2.40
CA HIS A 19 -8.41 -5.64 -1.55
C HIS A 19 -8.75 -5.47 -0.07
N PRO A 20 -9.49 -6.42 0.53
CA PRO A 20 -9.42 -6.61 1.98
C PRO A 20 -8.86 -7.98 2.34
N ILE A 21 -7.99 -7.95 3.38
CA ILE A 21 -7.48 -9.03 4.24
C ILE A 21 -5.97 -9.33 4.03
N ALA A 22 -5.19 -8.92 5.04
CA ALA A 22 -3.77 -9.19 5.32
C ALA A 22 -2.70 -8.23 4.72
N GLU A 23 -2.55 -7.04 5.33
CA GLU A 23 -1.33 -6.36 5.81
C GLU A 23 0.06 -6.52 5.15
N ARG A 24 0.17 -7.00 3.93
CA ARG A 24 1.34 -6.74 3.08
C ARG A 24 0.79 -6.17 1.79
N PRO A 25 0.77 -4.84 1.62
CA PRO A 25 0.53 -4.28 0.31
C PRO A 25 1.63 -4.85 -0.58
N TRP A 26 1.25 -5.82 -1.41
CA TRP A 26 2.01 -6.17 -2.59
C TRP A 26 2.25 -4.86 -3.29
N LEU A 27 3.49 -4.40 -3.19
CA LEU A 27 3.85 -3.05 -3.54
C LEU A 27 3.82 -3.00 -5.06
N GLU A 28 2.65 -2.66 -5.61
CA GLU A 28 2.45 -2.41 -7.03
C GLU A 28 3.60 -1.47 -7.48
N GLY A 29 4.22 -1.74 -8.62
CA GLY A 29 5.41 -0.99 -9.06
C GLY A 29 5.20 0.53 -9.04
N SER A 30 3.99 0.99 -9.34
CA SER A 30 3.62 2.42 -9.23
C SER A 30 3.76 2.97 -7.81
N HIS A 31 3.36 2.20 -6.79
CA HIS A 31 3.41 2.63 -5.39
C HIS A 31 4.85 2.73 -4.88
N LEU A 32 5.74 1.88 -5.40
CA LEU A 32 7.18 1.98 -5.17
C LEU A 32 7.74 3.30 -5.71
N GLU A 33 7.36 3.68 -6.93
CA GLU A 33 7.82 4.91 -7.55
C GLU A 33 7.34 6.14 -6.79
N ASP A 34 6.09 6.14 -6.34
CA ASP A 34 5.53 7.22 -5.51
C ASP A 34 6.28 7.37 -4.19
N LEU A 35 6.60 6.27 -3.52
CA LEU A 35 7.39 6.29 -2.28
C LEU A 35 8.82 6.79 -2.51
N LYS A 36 9.44 6.41 -3.64
CA LYS A 36 10.76 6.94 -4.03
C LYS A 36 10.70 8.43 -4.35
N LEU A 37 9.65 8.89 -5.05
CA LEU A 37 9.42 10.29 -5.35
C LEU A 37 9.14 11.12 -4.09
N ALA A 38 8.42 10.57 -3.12
CA ALA A 38 8.23 11.21 -1.83
C ALA A 38 9.57 11.36 -1.08
N ALA A 39 10.38 10.29 -1.05
CA ALA A 39 11.70 10.31 -0.42
C ALA A 39 12.65 11.33 -1.07
N THR A 40 12.60 11.54 -2.40
CA THR A 40 13.44 12.54 -3.08
C THR A 40 13.06 13.97 -2.73
N LYS A 41 11.79 14.24 -2.41
CA LYS A 41 11.30 15.56 -1.96
C LYS A 41 11.72 15.89 -0.52
N MET A 42 11.97 14.88 0.32
CA MET A 42 12.48 15.05 1.68
C MET A 42 14.01 15.15 1.69
N ARG A 43 14.60 15.82 2.71
CA ARG A 43 16.05 15.98 2.87
C ARG A 43 16.51 15.66 4.30
N GLY A 44 17.77 15.25 4.44
CA GLY A 44 18.44 15.14 5.74
C GLY A 44 17.85 14.06 6.65
N GLU A 45 17.46 14.44 7.87
CA GLU A 45 16.86 13.54 8.86
C GLU A 45 15.48 13.03 8.47
N GLU A 46 14.67 13.88 7.84
CA GLU A 46 13.27 13.58 7.52
C GLU A 46 13.18 12.45 6.50
N ARG A 47 14.07 12.46 5.50
CA ARG A 47 14.22 11.36 4.54
C ARG A 47 14.55 10.04 5.26
N ARG A 48 15.50 10.04 6.19
CA ARG A 48 15.93 8.82 6.90
C ARG A 48 14.83 8.28 7.81
N SER A 49 14.10 9.15 8.50
CA SER A 49 12.95 8.78 9.34
C SER A 49 11.81 8.20 8.49
N PHE A 50 11.51 8.82 7.36
CA PHE A 50 10.51 8.31 6.42
C PHE A 50 10.90 6.93 5.88
N GLN A 51 12.14 6.78 5.41
CA GLN A 51 12.63 5.50 4.89
C GLN A 51 12.60 4.40 5.97
N ALA A 52 12.92 4.74 7.22
CA ALA A 52 12.83 3.80 8.34
C ALA A 52 11.39 3.37 8.64
N GLU A 53 10.44 4.30 8.67
CA GLU A 53 9.01 4.00 8.85
C GLU A 53 8.47 3.13 7.70
N MET A 54 8.83 3.43 6.45
CA MET A 54 8.45 2.61 5.30
C MET A 54 9.13 1.23 5.33
N ALA A 55 10.39 1.14 5.75
CA ALA A 55 11.03 -0.15 5.98
C ALA A 55 10.32 -0.96 7.08
N ARG A 56 9.83 -0.31 8.15
CA ARG A 56 9.00 -0.99 9.18
C ARG A 56 7.69 -1.49 8.63
N LYS A 57 6.97 -0.65 7.87
CA LYS A 57 5.65 -0.97 7.32
C LYS A 57 5.68 -2.05 6.23
N TYR A 58 6.66 -2.01 5.33
CA TYR A 58 6.70 -2.86 4.14
C TYR A 58 7.76 -3.97 4.21
N CYS A 59 8.87 -3.74 4.92
CA CYS A 59 10.01 -4.65 5.01
C CYS A 59 10.17 -5.28 6.41
N GLY A 60 9.17 -5.16 7.29
CA GLY A 60 9.23 -5.69 8.66
C GLY A 60 10.34 -5.07 9.52
N GLY A 61 10.84 -3.90 9.14
CA GLY A 61 11.94 -3.20 9.82
C GLY A 61 13.32 -3.68 9.41
N ASN A 62 13.44 -4.48 8.35
CA ASN A 62 14.74 -4.93 7.85
C ASN A 62 15.33 -3.93 6.84
N PRO A 63 16.43 -3.21 7.18
CA PRO A 63 17.04 -2.22 6.30
C PRO A 63 17.59 -2.82 5.01
N ARG A 64 18.16 -4.04 5.08
CA ARG A 64 18.69 -4.73 3.89
C ARG A 64 17.59 -5.09 2.90
N GLN A 65 16.40 -5.41 3.40
CA GLN A 65 15.25 -5.66 2.53
C GLN A 65 14.73 -4.36 1.92
N ALA A 66 14.80 -3.24 2.65
CA ALA A 66 14.43 -1.93 2.10
C ALA A 66 15.39 -1.47 1.01
N GLU A 67 16.70 -1.74 1.12
CA GLU A 67 17.68 -1.52 0.05
C GLU A 67 17.31 -2.31 -1.21
N VAL A 68 16.93 -3.58 -1.07
CA VAL A 68 16.55 -4.45 -2.21
C VAL A 68 15.22 -4.03 -2.84
N VAL A 69 14.23 -3.64 -2.03
CA VAL A 69 12.87 -3.32 -2.50
C VAL A 69 12.77 -1.89 -3.02
N PHE A 70 13.33 -0.91 -2.30
CA PHE A 70 13.21 0.51 -2.63
C PHE A 70 14.45 1.06 -3.36
N GLY A 71 15.62 0.42 -3.24
CA GLY A 71 16.88 0.93 -3.80
C GLY A 71 17.40 2.17 -3.08
N TRP A 72 17.09 2.31 -1.78
CA TRP A 72 17.54 3.44 -0.96
C TRP A 72 18.91 3.15 -0.36
N ASN A 73 19.85 4.11 -0.49
CA ASN A 73 21.18 4.12 0.11
C ASN A 73 21.47 5.52 0.69
#